data_AF-A0A529XAT5-F1
#
_entry.id   AF-A0A529XAT5-F1
#
_cell.length_a   1.000
_cell.length_b   1.000
_cell.length_c   1.000
_cell.angle_alpha   90.00
_cell.angle_beta   90.00
_cell.angle_gamma   90.00
#
_symmetry.space_group_name_H-M   'P 1'
#
loop_
_entity.id
_entity.type
_entity.pdbx_description
1 polymer ?
#
loop_
_entity_poly.entity_id
_entity_poly.type
_entity_poly.pdbx_seq_one_letter_code
_entity_poly.pdbx_strand_id
1 'polypeptide(L)'
;LGLAIGARLVDLMGGKIGVESEIGRGFVFWFAVPLPAHNQEAADKLVPVDVTGARVLVIDDNPVNREILLEQLRSWSFDCAAAESGAVGLAFLDRACQLGASVDCIILDYQMPGMNGADVAKAIASDSRLSSIPVVLLTSVDQV
;
A
#
# COMPACT_ATOMS: atom_id res chain seq x y z
N LEU A 1 29.40 -17.43 -16.57
CA LEU A 1 28.67 -17.89 -15.36
C LEU A 1 28.84 -16.82 -14.28
N GLY A 2 27.76 -16.26 -13.73
CA GLY A 2 27.76 -15.19 -12.72
C GLY A 2 28.32 -15.57 -11.33
N LEU A 3 29.18 -16.58 -11.27
CA LEU A 3 29.78 -17.11 -10.03
C LEU A 3 30.70 -16.09 -9.35
N ALA A 4 31.37 -15.22 -10.09
CA ALA A 4 32.18 -14.16 -9.50
C ALA A 4 31.34 -13.15 -8.71
N ILE A 5 30.13 -12.84 -9.18
CA ILE A 5 29.19 -11.95 -8.49
C ILE A 5 28.61 -12.67 -7.27
N GLY A 6 28.17 -13.92 -7.44
CA GLY A 6 27.64 -14.74 -6.34
C GLY A 6 28.65 -14.96 -5.22
N ALA A 7 29.92 -15.25 -5.56
CA ALA A 7 30.98 -15.44 -4.58
C ALA A 7 31.25 -14.16 -3.79
N ARG A 8 31.29 -13.00 -4.46
CA ARG A 8 31.49 -11.71 -3.78
C ARG A 8 30.34 -11.37 -2.83
N LEU A 9 29.09 -11.65 -3.22
CA LEU A 9 27.92 -11.46 -2.36
C LEU A 9 27.97 -12.36 -1.12
N VAL A 10 28.27 -13.64 -1.32
CA VAL A 10 28.39 -14.60 -0.21
C VAL A 10 29.50 -14.20 0.76
N ASP A 11 30.64 -13.71 0.25
CA ASP A 11 31.76 -13.24 1.07
C ASP A 11 31.39 -11.97 1.87
N LEU A 12 30.71 -11.01 1.23
CA LEU A 12 30.16 -9.82 1.91
C LEU A 12 29.14 -10.16 3.00
N MET A 13 28.40 -11.26 2.83
CA MET A 13 27.45 -11.78 3.81
C MET A 13 28.13 -12.64 4.90
N GLY A 14 29.46 -12.80 4.88
CA GLY A 14 30.20 -13.64 5.83
C GLY A 14 29.94 -15.14 5.67
N GLY A 15 29.55 -15.56 4.46
CA GLY A 15 29.22 -16.94 4.10
C GLY A 15 30.36 -17.70 3.42
N LYS A 16 30.02 -18.88 2.87
CA LYS A 16 30.90 -19.76 2.09
C LYS A 16 30.18 -20.23 0.84
N ILE A 17 30.92 -20.41 -0.27
CA ILE A 17 30.40 -20.91 -1.55
C ILE A 17 31.32 -22.01 -2.08
N GLY A 18 30.78 -23.00 -2.78
CA GLY A 18 31.54 -24.13 -3.31
C GLY A 18 30.85 -24.83 -4.47
N VAL A 19 31.56 -25.80 -5.07
CA VAL A 19 31.05 -26.66 -6.14
C VAL A 19 31.49 -28.11 -5.93
N GLU A 20 30.58 -29.03 -6.15
CA GLU A 20 30.84 -30.47 -6.21
C GLU A 20 30.58 -30.93 -7.66
N SER A 21 31.54 -31.62 -8.27
CA SER A 21 31.43 -32.04 -9.66
C SER A 21 32.15 -33.38 -9.89
N GLU A 22 31.50 -34.26 -10.64
CA GLU A 22 32.07 -35.54 -11.07
C GLU A 22 31.83 -35.71 -12.58
N ILE A 23 32.87 -36.17 -13.30
CA ILE A 23 32.84 -36.30 -14.76
C ILE A 23 31.69 -37.24 -15.16
N GLY A 24 30.78 -36.75 -16.00
CA GLY A 24 29.60 -37.50 -16.45
C GLY A 24 28.40 -37.49 -15.51
N ARG A 25 28.47 -36.79 -14.36
CA ARG A 25 27.35 -36.67 -13.38
C ARG A 25 26.86 -35.24 -13.14
N GLY A 26 27.52 -34.24 -13.71
CA GLY A 26 27.14 -32.84 -13.59
C GLY A 26 27.78 -32.15 -12.39
N PHE A 27 27.24 -30.99 -12.01
CA PHE A 27 27.78 -30.12 -10.97
C PHE A 27 26.68 -29.62 -10.01
N VAL A 28 27.03 -29.47 -8.74
CA VAL A 28 26.21 -28.85 -7.69
C VAL A 28 26.96 -27.65 -7.14
N PHE A 29 26.39 -26.46 -7.27
CA PHE A 29 26.88 -25.26 -6.61
C PHE A 29 26.12 -25.06 -5.30
N TRP A 30 26.83 -24.77 -4.22
CA TRP A 30 26.24 -24.54 -2.91
C TRP A 30 26.81 -23.28 -2.28
N PHE A 31 26.03 -22.64 -1.41
CA PHE A 31 26.51 -21.60 -0.52
C PHE A 31 25.83 -21.69 0.85
N ALA A 32 26.46 -21.12 1.86
CA ALA A 32 25.96 -21.01 3.22
C ALA A 32 26.25 -19.61 3.73
N VAL A 33 25.24 -18.93 4.30
CA VAL A 33 25.38 -17.57 4.85
C VAL A 33 24.77 -17.51 6.26
N PRO A 34 25.37 -16.80 7.22
CA PRO A 34 24.76 -16.53 8.51
C PRO A 34 23.61 -15.52 8.32
N LEU A 35 22.39 -15.91 8.70
CA LEU A 35 21.24 -15.02 8.72
C LEU A 35 20.69 -14.94 10.15
N PRO A 36 20.32 -13.75 10.65
CA PRO A 36 19.62 -13.66 11.92
C PRO A 36 18.30 -14.43 11.82
N ALA A 37 18.13 -15.43 12.69
CA ALA A 37 16.84 -16.09 12.86
C ALA A 37 15.92 -15.08 13.55
N HIS A 38 14.99 -14.51 12.78
CA HIS A 38 13.97 -13.64 13.35
C HIS A 38 12.95 -14.50 14.11
N ASN A 39 13.23 -14.77 15.38
CA ASN A 39 12.25 -15.34 16.30
C ASN A 39 11.40 -14.22 16.89
N GLN A 40 10.69 -13.48 16.03
CA GLN A 40 9.45 -12.91 16.51
C GLN A 40 8.52 -14.11 16.65
N GLU A 41 8.18 -14.45 17.91
CA GLU A 41 6.77 -14.66 18.20
C GLU A 41 6.07 -13.42 17.65
N ALA A 42 5.73 -13.46 16.36
CA ALA A 42 4.58 -12.75 15.91
C ALA A 42 3.48 -13.36 16.76
N ALA A 43 3.17 -12.70 17.88
CA ALA A 43 1.82 -12.23 17.96
C ALA A 43 1.58 -11.51 16.63
N ASP A 44 1.23 -12.29 15.59
CA ASP A 44 0.03 -12.00 14.85
C ASP A 44 -0.93 -11.57 15.94
N LYS A 45 -0.99 -10.25 16.16
CA LYS A 45 -2.26 -9.68 16.48
C LYS A 45 -3.10 -10.13 15.32
N LEU A 46 -3.72 -11.31 15.49
CA LEU A 46 -4.89 -11.73 14.79
C LEU A 46 -5.84 -10.58 15.05
N VAL A 47 -5.80 -9.59 14.18
CA VAL A 47 -6.91 -8.71 14.01
C VAL A 47 -7.63 -9.31 12.83
N PRO A 48 -8.60 -10.22 13.04
CA PRO A 48 -9.77 -10.10 12.22
C PRO A 48 -10.39 -8.74 12.62
N VAL A 49 -9.89 -7.65 12.02
CA VAL A 49 -10.75 -6.48 11.89
C VAL A 49 -11.77 -6.97 10.88
N ASP A 50 -12.95 -7.36 11.36
CA ASP A 50 -14.09 -7.46 10.48
C ASP A 50 -14.35 -6.04 9.97
N VAL A 51 -13.84 -5.77 8.76
CA VAL A 51 -14.01 -4.49 8.07
C VAL A 51 -15.31 -4.47 7.26
N THR A 52 -16.14 -5.51 7.37
CA THR A 52 -17.40 -5.61 6.64
C THR A 52 -18.28 -4.41 6.97
N GLY A 53 -18.55 -3.59 5.96
CA GLY A 53 -19.40 -2.40 6.06
C GLY A 53 -18.68 -1.13 6.50
N ALA A 54 -17.35 -1.16 6.75
CA ALA A 54 -16.57 0.06 6.86
C ALA A 54 -16.53 0.78 5.50
N ARG A 55 -16.73 2.10 5.51
CA ARG A 55 -16.94 2.93 4.31
C ARG A 55 -15.70 3.74 3.96
N VAL A 56 -15.14 3.46 2.79
CA VAL A 56 -13.93 4.13 2.29
C VAL A 56 -14.27 4.98 1.07
N LEU A 57 -13.89 6.26 1.10
CA LEU A 57 -13.95 7.13 -0.06
C LEU A 57 -12.57 7.24 -0.72
N VAL A 58 -12.48 6.93 -2.00
CA VAL A 58 -11.28 7.14 -2.81
C VAL A 58 -11.44 8.42 -3.62
N ILE A 59 -10.44 9.31 -3.60
CA ILE A 59 -10.40 10.53 -4.41
C ILE A 59 -9.11 10.51 -5.22
N ASP A 60 -9.23 10.30 -6.53
CA ASP A 60 -8.09 10.18 -7.46
C ASP A 60 -8.58 10.60 -8.86
N ASP A 61 -7.79 11.36 -9.62
CA ASP A 61 -8.18 11.85 -10.95
C ASP A 61 -8.00 10.81 -12.06
N ASN A 62 -7.16 9.80 -11.84
CA ASN A 62 -6.91 8.73 -12.78
C ASN A 62 -7.96 7.61 -12.67
N PRO A 63 -8.75 7.32 -13.73
CA PRO A 63 -9.77 6.27 -13.71
C PRO A 63 -9.21 4.88 -13.42
N VAL A 64 -7.99 4.58 -13.88
CA VAL A 64 -7.35 3.28 -13.67
C VAL A 64 -7.01 3.07 -12.19
N ASN A 65 -6.46 4.10 -11.54
CA ASN A 65 -6.16 4.04 -10.10
C ASN A 65 -7.43 3.83 -9.27
N ARG A 66 -8.50 4.57 -9.59
CA ARG A 66 -9.80 4.40 -8.92
C ARG A 66 -10.32 2.97 -9.05
N GLU A 67 -10.28 2.39 -10.25
CA GLU A 67 -10.75 1.02 -10.49
C GLU A 67 -9.95 -0.01 -9.69
N ILE A 68 -8.61 0.07 -9.73
CA ILE A 68 -7.71 -0.81 -8.98
C ILE A 68 -7.98 -0.71 -7.47
N LEU A 69 -8.09 0.51 -6.94
CA LEU A 69 -8.34 0.74 -5.51
C LEU A 69 -9.72 0.21 -5.09
N LEU A 70 -10.76 0.43 -5.89
CA LEU A 70 -12.09 -0.09 -5.60
C LEU A 70 -12.13 -1.62 -5.62
N GLU A 71 -11.46 -2.27 -6.58
CA GLU A 71 -11.37 -3.74 -6.64
C GLU A 71 -10.67 -4.30 -5.40
N GLN A 72 -9.54 -3.71 -5.00
CA GLN A 72 -8.82 -4.12 -3.80
C GLN A 72 -9.67 -3.95 -2.54
N LEU A 73 -10.28 -2.78 -2.33
CA LEU A 73 -11.13 -2.49 -1.17
C LEU A 73 -12.32 -3.45 -1.09
N ARG A 74 -12.99 -3.72 -2.21
CA ARG A 74 -14.10 -4.71 -2.27
C ARG A 74 -13.63 -6.12 -1.96
N SER A 75 -12.45 -6.51 -2.44
CA SER A 75 -11.87 -7.84 -2.14
C SER A 75 -11.62 -8.02 -0.63
N TRP A 76 -11.39 -6.92 0.08
CA TRP A 76 -11.26 -6.87 1.54
C TRP A 76 -12.59 -6.62 2.26
N SER A 77 -13.73 -6.63 1.57
CA SER A 77 -15.09 -6.43 2.13
C SER A 77 -15.42 -5.02 2.64
N PHE A 78 -14.68 -3.99 2.21
CA PHE A 78 -15.07 -2.60 2.45
C PHE A 78 -16.25 -2.20 1.56
N ASP A 79 -17.12 -1.34 2.08
CA ASP A 79 -18.02 -0.53 1.27
C ASP A 79 -17.23 0.67 0.75
N CYS A 80 -17.22 0.91 -0.56
CA CYS A 80 -16.32 1.91 -1.13
C CYS A 80 -16.94 2.67 -2.30
N ALA A 81 -16.68 3.98 -2.32
CA ALA A 81 -17.04 4.89 -3.39
C ALA A 81 -15.79 5.61 -3.90
N ALA A 82 -15.85 6.12 -5.13
CA ALA A 82 -14.75 6.89 -5.72
C ALA A 82 -15.23 8.21 -6.30
N ALA A 83 -14.39 9.23 -6.19
CA ALA A 83 -14.56 10.55 -6.79
C ALA A 83 -13.39 10.85 -7.72
N GLU A 84 -13.69 11.43 -8.87
CA GLU A 84 -12.72 11.74 -9.94
C GLU A 84 -11.94 13.05 -9.71
N SER A 85 -12.26 13.80 -8.66
CA SER A 85 -11.54 15.04 -8.32
C SER A 85 -11.81 15.43 -6.88
N GLY A 86 -10.95 16.30 -6.33
CA GLY A 86 -11.14 16.89 -5.00
C GLY A 86 -12.51 17.56 -4.82
N ALA A 87 -12.98 18.30 -5.83
CA ALA A 87 -14.28 18.98 -5.78
C ALA A 87 -15.46 17.99 -5.69
N VAL A 88 -15.42 16.92 -6.49
CA VAL A 88 -16.43 15.85 -6.45
C VAL A 88 -16.39 15.11 -5.12
N GLY A 89 -15.19 14.85 -4.58
CA GLY A 89 -15.01 14.20 -3.28
C GLY A 89 -15.57 15.03 -2.12
N LEU A 90 -15.32 16.34 -2.09
CA LEU A 90 -15.89 17.23 -1.07
C LEU A 90 -17.42 17.34 -1.19
N ALA A 91 -17.96 17.41 -2.41
CA ALA A 91 -19.41 17.42 -2.62
C ALA A 91 -20.06 16.09 -2.17
N PHE A 92 -19.40 14.96 -2.40
CA PHE A 92 -19.83 13.66 -1.91
C PHE A 92 -19.87 13.63 -0.38
N LEU A 93 -18.82 14.10 0.30
CA LEU A 93 -18.76 14.16 1.76
C LEU A 93 -19.84 15.06 2.35
N ASP A 94 -20.08 16.23 1.76
CA ASP A 94 -21.16 17.10 2.23
C ASP A 94 -22.53 16.43 2.06
N ARG A 95 -22.76 15.75 0.94
CA ARG A 95 -24.01 15.01 0.71
C ARG A 95 -24.17 13.83 1.68
N ALA A 96 -23.09 13.10 1.98
CA ALA A 96 -23.09 12.03 2.96
C ALA A 96 -23.49 12.55 4.35
N CYS A 97 -22.89 13.67 4.79
CA CYS A 97 -23.24 14.35 6.03
C CYS A 97 -24.73 14.76 6.07
N GLN A 98 -25.25 15.34 4.99
CA GLN A 98 -26.68 15.73 4.90
C GLN A 98 -27.63 14.53 5.01
N LEU A 99 -27.21 13.35 4.53
CA LEU A 99 -27.99 12.12 4.57
C LEU A 99 -27.77 11.30 5.85
N GLY A 100 -26.89 11.74 6.76
CA GLY A 100 -26.52 10.99 7.95
C GLY A 100 -25.68 9.74 7.66
N ALA A 101 -25.05 9.66 6.49
CA ALA A 101 -24.10 8.61 6.14
C ALA A 101 -22.69 8.99 6.62
N SER A 102 -21.99 8.04 7.24
CA SER A 102 -20.58 8.17 7.64
C SER A 102 -19.63 7.71 6.54
N VAL A 103 -18.44 8.30 6.53
CA VAL A 103 -17.25 7.81 5.82
C VAL A 103 -16.18 7.58 6.89
N ASP A 104 -15.63 6.38 6.93
CA ASP A 104 -14.72 5.93 8.00
C ASP A 104 -13.26 6.16 7.64
N CYS A 105 -12.94 6.29 6.34
CA CYS A 105 -11.60 6.61 5.86
C CYS A 105 -11.66 7.25 4.47
N ILE A 106 -10.72 8.15 4.20
CA ILE A 106 -10.53 8.75 2.88
C ILE A 106 -9.14 8.36 2.36
N ILE A 107 -9.07 7.76 1.18
CA ILE A 107 -7.84 7.58 0.42
C ILE A 107 -7.79 8.70 -0.62
N LEU A 108 -6.74 9.51 -0.58
CA LEU A 108 -6.65 10.75 -1.33
C LEU A 108 -5.35 10.82 -2.11
N ASP A 109 -5.44 10.90 -3.43
CA ASP A 109 -4.28 11.22 -4.25
C ASP A 109 -3.79 12.66 -3.99
N TYR A 110 -2.48 12.83 -3.93
CA TYR A 110 -1.87 14.14 -3.73
C TYR A 110 -1.89 15.00 -5.00
N GLN A 111 -1.68 14.39 -6.18
CA GLN A 111 -1.41 15.07 -7.44
C GLN A 111 -2.61 15.07 -8.39
N MET A 112 -3.66 15.80 -8.02
CA MET A 112 -4.82 16.00 -8.89
C MET A 112 -4.80 17.38 -9.58
N PRO A 113 -5.30 17.50 -10.83
CA PRO A 113 -5.44 18.77 -11.52
C PRO A 113 -6.46 19.69 -10.83
N GLY A 114 -6.14 20.98 -10.78
CA GLY A 114 -6.98 21.99 -10.14
C GLY A 114 -6.83 21.99 -8.63
N MET A 115 -7.63 21.19 -7.92
CA MET A 115 -7.58 21.07 -6.46
C MET A 115 -6.73 19.86 -6.09
N ASN A 116 -5.55 20.09 -5.54
CA ASN A 116 -4.63 19.03 -5.13
C ASN A 116 -5.06 18.36 -3.80
N GLY A 117 -4.44 17.25 -3.44
CA GLY A 117 -4.76 16.53 -2.20
C GLY A 117 -4.52 17.32 -0.92
N ALA A 118 -3.55 18.24 -0.89
CA ALA A 118 -3.34 19.10 0.28
C ALA A 118 -4.51 20.07 0.51
N ASP A 119 -5.08 20.61 -0.56
CA ASP A 119 -6.21 21.53 -0.49
C ASP A 119 -7.48 20.80 -0.04
N VAL A 120 -7.72 19.58 -0.53
CA VAL A 120 -8.81 18.70 -0.05
C VAL A 120 -8.63 18.35 1.42
N ALA A 121 -7.43 17.93 1.84
CA ALA A 121 -7.14 17.58 3.23
C ALA A 121 -7.35 18.76 4.18
N LYS A 122 -6.95 19.98 3.78
CA LYS A 122 -7.23 21.21 4.54
C LYS A 122 -8.72 21.49 4.65
N ALA A 123 -9.47 21.33 3.56
CA ALA A 123 -10.92 21.52 3.57
C ALA A 123 -11.60 20.53 4.55
N ILE A 124 -11.23 19.24 4.51
CA ILE A 124 -11.70 18.21 5.44
C ILE A 124 -11.35 18.59 6.90
N ALA A 125 -10.10 18.97 7.16
CA ALA A 125 -9.66 19.34 8.51
C ALA A 125 -10.36 20.59 9.06
N SER A 126 -10.77 21.51 8.18
CA SER A 126 -11.47 22.75 8.58
C SER A 126 -12.95 22.54 8.88
N ASP A 127 -13.56 21.44 8.42
CA ASP A 127 -14.95 21.11 8.70
C ASP A 127 -15.05 20.18 9.92
N SER A 128 -15.64 20.68 11.01
CA SER A 128 -15.84 19.90 12.24
C SER A 128 -16.62 18.59 12.07
N ARG A 129 -17.41 18.46 10.99
CA ARG A 129 -18.15 17.23 10.66
C ARG A 129 -17.25 16.15 10.03
N LEU A 130 -16.14 16.57 9.42
CA LEU A 130 -15.24 15.71 8.64
C LEU A 130 -13.85 15.56 9.28
N SER A 131 -13.47 16.46 10.19
CA SER A 131 -12.11 16.55 10.74
C SER A 131 -11.65 15.34 11.53
N SER A 132 -12.57 14.48 11.99
CA SER A 132 -12.26 13.21 12.65
C SER A 132 -12.01 12.05 11.69
N ILE A 133 -12.32 12.21 10.39
CA ILE A 133 -12.15 11.16 9.40
C ILE A 133 -10.66 11.03 9.07
N PRO A 134 -10.05 9.85 9.21
CA PRO A 134 -8.67 9.64 8.83
C PRO A 134 -8.49 9.79 7.32
N VAL A 135 -7.47 10.55 6.93
CA VAL A 135 -7.08 10.77 5.53
C VAL A 135 -5.75 10.06 5.28
N VAL A 136 -5.76 9.07 4.40
CA VAL A 136 -4.58 8.39 3.87
C VAL A 136 -4.20 9.05 2.56
N LEU A 137 -3.09 9.76 2.57
CA LEU A 137 -2.59 10.45 1.39
C LEU A 137 -1.74 9.47 0.55
N LEU A 138 -2.11 9.25 -0.70
CA LEU A 138 -1.30 8.54 -1.68
C LEU A 138 -0.42 9.54 -2.41
N THR A 139 0.89 9.28 -2.37
CA THR A 139 1.87 10.06 -3.13
C THR A 139 2.59 9.12 -4.07
N SER A 140 2.47 9.36 -5.36
CA SER A 140 3.35 8.72 -6.34
C SER A 140 4.76 9.29 -6.15
N VAL A 141 5.69 8.44 -5.74
CA VAL A 141 7.11 8.78 -5.75
C VAL A 141 7.62 8.36 -7.13
N ASP A 142 7.75 9.30 -8.06
CA ASP A 142 8.57 9.05 -9.24
C ASP A 142 10.01 8.82 -8.75
N GLN A 143 10.45 7.56 -8.80
CA GLN A 143 11.86 7.24 -8.65
C GLN A 143 12.57 7.79 -9.88
N VAL A 144 13.23 8.94 -9.70
CA VAL A 144 14.23 9.50 -10.61
C VAL A 144 15.44 8.59 -10.67
#